data_AF-A0A933A1F6-F1
#
_entry.id   AF-A0A933A1F6-F1
#
_cell.length_a   1.000
_cell.length_b   1.000
_cell.length_c   1.000
_cell.angle_alpha   90.00
_cell.angle_beta   90.00
_cell.angle_gamma   90.00
#
_symmetry.space_group_name_H-M   'P 1'
#
loop_
_entity.id
_entity.type
_entity.pdbx_description
1 polymer ?
#
loop_
_entity_poly.entity_id
_entity_poly.type
_entity_poly.pdbx_seq_one_letter_code
_entity_poly.pdbx_strand_id
1 'polypeptide(L)'
;MEPLDAFRHLLAAVPSRPRETVALDDACGRVLAGDLIAPHDVPPFSRAAMDGYAVRAQDVAGCSPEHPLSLRVTGRSAMGDLPTGGPGAGEAWEIATGAPMPSGADAVVPVEWTRRAGGAVLVRRPANAGRNVGPAGEDLRRGQVALRAGTPLRAQEVAIVAALGLDRVEVIPPPRVALVSTGDELVPPGAPLRPGTIYNSTLAALIAEVRHAGGRVTSAVGCVPDDEVAIARAIEDGLREAPDVLLTTGGVSVGTPDLLPEVWRRLGAEKIVGRIGMKPGGPFFAGRLGSALVISLSGSPAACLTAYHLLVRPCLLRLAGRRAVVRPLVPVVVVDGYPKPADVTRVLWARLEGHSAPFPASLRATQRPGVLSTLALANGIIILPRGSGPLARGDRAWALRTDWPEEGETLEIPQASPAAGGGPPAVSIVGHAEVGKTTLVEGLLRHLAARGVRAAAVKHASHGFDAQVPQKDSARLRRAGAEGVAVVGPGGLLWMEEGEPALADLLAFLGSRPCDLILVEGYKEGPLPKVEVLGAGDAPALTPARGLIAVVAREAGPAGGAAPTGGVPWFRADDLEGLLVFLLTHLRVPSRTVSR
;
A
#
# COMPACT_ATOMS: atom_id res chain seq x y z
N MET A 1 -19.28 10.44 -15.75
CA MET A 1 -19.08 9.60 -14.55
C MET A 1 -17.62 9.74 -14.13
N GLU A 2 -17.32 9.92 -12.84
CA GLU A 2 -15.91 9.96 -12.40
C GLU A 2 -15.28 8.56 -12.40
N PRO A 3 -13.96 8.42 -12.51
CA PRO A 3 -13.30 7.11 -12.61
C PRO A 3 -13.58 6.16 -11.45
N LEU A 4 -13.66 6.67 -10.22
CA LEU A 4 -13.95 5.85 -9.05
C LEU A 4 -15.38 5.31 -9.04
N ASP A 5 -16.34 6.06 -9.58
CA ASP A 5 -17.72 5.57 -9.76
C ASP A 5 -17.78 4.48 -10.81
N ALA A 6 -17.09 4.68 -11.93
CA ALA A 6 -16.98 3.69 -13.00
C ALA A 6 -16.33 2.39 -12.48
N PHE A 7 -15.26 2.49 -11.68
CA PHE A 7 -14.64 1.33 -11.03
C PHE A 7 -15.66 0.55 -10.19
N ARG A 8 -16.41 1.24 -9.32
CA ARG A 8 -17.41 0.59 -8.45
C ARG A 8 -18.51 -0.10 -9.25
N HIS A 9 -19.07 0.58 -10.26
CA HIS A 9 -20.13 0.01 -11.10
C HIS A 9 -19.65 -1.20 -11.90
N LEU A 10 -18.44 -1.15 -12.46
CA LEU A 10 -17.89 -2.27 -13.23
C LEU A 10 -17.59 -3.47 -12.34
N LEU A 11 -16.96 -3.24 -11.18
CA LEU A 11 -16.63 -4.32 -10.27
C LEU A 11 -17.88 -5.02 -9.71
N ALA A 12 -18.97 -4.28 -9.51
CA ALA A 12 -20.26 -4.83 -9.12
C ALA A 12 -20.97 -5.60 -10.25
N ALA A 13 -20.67 -5.27 -11.52
CA ALA A 13 -21.25 -5.94 -12.69
C ALA A 13 -20.46 -7.18 -13.15
N VAL A 14 -19.34 -7.50 -12.49
CA VAL A 14 -18.56 -8.70 -12.79
C VAL A 14 -19.39 -9.95 -12.49
N PRO A 15 -19.61 -10.85 -13.49
CA PRO A 15 -20.33 -12.09 -13.23
C PRO A 15 -19.52 -13.03 -12.34
N SER A 16 -20.22 -13.91 -11.62
CA SER A 16 -19.57 -15.03 -10.95
C SER A 16 -19.25 -16.13 -11.96
N ARG A 17 -18.15 -16.84 -11.73
CA ARG A 17 -17.77 -18.00 -12.54
C ARG A 17 -18.05 -19.29 -11.80
N PRO A 18 -18.52 -20.34 -12.49
CA PRO A 18 -18.62 -21.66 -11.90
C PRO A 18 -17.21 -22.15 -11.54
N ARG A 19 -17.10 -22.76 -10.35
CA ARG A 19 -15.87 -23.43 -9.91
C ARG A 19 -15.61 -24.67 -10.74
N GLU A 20 -14.35 -25.07 -10.82
CA GLU A 20 -13.92 -26.33 -11.43
C GLU A 20 -12.96 -27.07 -10.50
N THR A 21 -12.88 -28.39 -10.61
CA THR A 21 -11.89 -29.19 -9.90
C THR A 21 -10.71 -29.48 -10.83
N VAL A 22 -9.51 -29.11 -10.41
CA VAL A 22 -8.27 -29.39 -11.13
C VAL A 22 -7.39 -30.36 -10.35
N ALA A 23 -6.51 -31.08 -11.06
CA ALA A 23 -5.42 -31.80 -10.42
C ALA A 23 -4.46 -30.82 -9.74
N LEU A 24 -3.79 -31.26 -8.68
CA LEU A 24 -2.87 -30.43 -7.93
C LEU A 24 -1.74 -29.84 -8.80
N ASP A 25 -1.27 -30.61 -9.78
CA ASP A 25 -0.23 -30.21 -10.74
C ASP A 25 -0.66 -29.01 -11.61
N ASP A 26 -1.96 -28.87 -11.86
CA ASP A 26 -2.56 -27.79 -12.64
C ASP A 26 -3.08 -26.62 -11.76
N ALA A 27 -2.93 -26.73 -10.44
CA ALA A 27 -3.49 -25.78 -9.49
C ALA A 27 -2.67 -24.50 -9.34
N CYS A 28 -1.36 -24.56 -9.60
CA CYS A 28 -0.48 -23.38 -9.48
C CYS A 28 -0.92 -22.25 -10.42
N GLY A 29 -1.04 -21.03 -9.90
CA GLY A 29 -1.53 -19.86 -10.61
C GLY A 29 -3.06 -19.74 -10.67
N ARG A 30 -3.80 -20.76 -10.23
CA ARG A 30 -5.26 -20.69 -10.07
C ARG A 30 -5.65 -19.99 -8.77
N VAL A 31 -6.94 -19.74 -8.58
CA VAL A 31 -7.48 -19.11 -7.37
C VAL A 31 -8.44 -20.07 -6.71
N LEU A 32 -8.28 -20.28 -5.42
CA LEU A 32 -9.08 -21.21 -4.64
C LEU A 32 -10.56 -20.80 -4.59
N ALA A 33 -11.49 -21.72 -4.91
CA ALA A 33 -12.91 -21.39 -5.01
C ALA A 33 -13.65 -21.34 -3.67
N GLY A 34 -13.17 -22.08 -2.66
CA GLY A 34 -13.78 -22.20 -1.34
C GLY A 34 -12.74 -22.28 -0.24
N ASP A 35 -13.12 -22.04 1.01
CA ASP A 35 -12.20 -22.22 2.14
C ASP A 35 -11.78 -23.70 2.22
N LEU A 36 -10.47 -23.96 2.34
CA LEU A 36 -9.95 -25.30 2.62
C LEU A 36 -9.81 -25.47 4.12
N ILE A 37 -10.52 -26.47 4.63
CA ILE A 37 -10.52 -26.82 6.05
C ILE A 37 -9.61 -28.02 6.23
N ALA A 38 -8.71 -27.96 7.20
CA ALA A 38 -7.78 -29.05 7.48
C ALA A 38 -8.55 -30.30 7.97
N PRO A 39 -8.51 -31.43 7.23
CA PRO A 39 -9.27 -32.62 7.61
C PRO A 39 -8.64 -33.39 8.79
N HIS A 40 -7.34 -33.15 9.03
CA HIS A 40 -6.54 -33.69 10.12
C HIS A 40 -5.52 -32.65 10.58
N ASP A 41 -4.85 -32.92 11.69
CA ASP A 41 -3.74 -32.10 12.18
C ASP A 41 -2.52 -32.24 11.24
N VAL A 42 -1.77 -31.16 11.05
CA VAL A 42 -0.50 -31.14 10.30
C VAL A 42 0.60 -30.65 11.25
N PRO A 43 1.57 -31.51 11.61
CA PRO A 43 1.60 -32.96 11.39
C PRO A 43 0.50 -33.69 12.19
N PRO A 44 0.10 -34.92 11.81
CA PRO A 44 -1.02 -35.65 12.42
C PRO A 44 -0.69 -36.32 13.77
N PHE A 45 0.56 -36.24 14.21
CA PHE A 45 1.03 -36.81 15.47
C PHE A 45 2.15 -35.95 16.05
N SER A 46 2.37 -36.06 17.36
CA SER A 46 3.54 -35.46 18.00
C SER A 46 4.81 -36.17 17.54
N ARG A 47 5.82 -35.40 17.17
CA ARG A 47 7.07 -35.89 16.57
C ARG A 47 8.30 -35.34 17.29
N ALA A 48 9.41 -36.05 17.20
CA ALA A 48 10.69 -35.54 17.67
C ALA A 48 11.15 -34.34 16.83
N ALA A 49 11.62 -33.28 17.47
CA ALA A 49 12.19 -32.11 16.80
C ALA A 49 13.71 -32.22 16.59
N MET A 50 14.35 -33.23 17.19
CA MET A 50 15.79 -33.52 17.07
C MET A 50 16.03 -35.03 17.13
N ASP A 51 17.18 -35.46 16.61
CA ASP A 51 17.69 -36.81 16.79
C ASP A 51 18.12 -37.01 18.24
N GLY A 52 17.80 -38.16 18.83
CA GLY A 52 18.11 -38.38 20.24
C GLY A 52 17.43 -39.58 20.85
N TYR A 53 17.04 -39.38 22.11
CA TYR A 53 16.39 -40.39 22.92
C TYR A 53 15.07 -39.84 23.47
N ALA A 54 13.97 -40.51 23.11
CA ALA A 54 12.67 -40.27 23.71
C ALA A 54 12.68 -40.83 25.13
N VAL A 55 12.32 -39.98 26.09
CA VAL A 55 12.39 -40.27 27.53
C VAL A 55 11.16 -39.75 28.25
N ARG A 56 10.98 -40.20 29.49
CA ARG A 56 10.15 -39.54 30.49
C ARG A 56 10.98 -38.42 31.13
N ALA A 57 10.54 -37.18 31.03
CA ALA A 57 11.26 -36.00 31.53
C ALA A 57 11.64 -36.11 33.01
N GLN A 58 10.76 -36.70 33.83
CA GLN A 58 11.00 -36.98 35.25
C GLN A 58 12.23 -37.89 35.50
N ASP A 59 12.54 -38.81 34.58
CA ASP A 59 13.64 -39.77 34.75
C ASP A 59 15.01 -39.13 34.44
N VAL A 60 15.02 -37.92 33.86
CA VAL A 60 16.22 -37.14 33.53
C VAL A 60 16.31 -35.81 34.27
N ALA A 61 15.31 -35.45 35.09
CA ALA A 61 15.21 -34.13 35.72
C ALA A 61 16.42 -33.77 36.61
N GLY A 62 17.06 -34.75 37.25
CA GLY A 62 18.18 -34.56 38.17
C GLY A 62 19.58 -34.75 37.56
N CYS A 63 19.71 -35.00 36.26
CA CYS A 63 21.03 -35.25 35.68
C CYS A 63 21.86 -33.98 35.49
N SER A 64 23.18 -34.12 35.58
CA SER A 64 24.15 -33.08 35.21
C SER A 64 25.35 -33.70 34.47
N PRO A 65 26.27 -32.90 33.90
CA PRO A 65 27.48 -33.43 33.29
C PRO A 65 28.37 -34.21 34.27
N GLU A 66 28.36 -33.83 35.55
CA GLU A 66 29.10 -34.44 36.66
C GLU A 66 28.35 -35.66 37.24
N HIS A 67 27.02 -35.63 37.20
CA HIS A 67 26.14 -36.70 37.67
C HIS A 67 25.17 -37.15 36.55
N PRO A 68 25.68 -37.82 35.49
CA PRO A 68 24.82 -38.27 34.41
C PRO A 68 23.90 -39.40 34.88
N LEU A 69 22.66 -39.40 34.40
CA LEU A 69 21.71 -40.47 34.66
C LEU A 69 21.76 -41.51 33.54
N SER A 70 21.76 -42.79 33.90
CA SER A 70 21.81 -43.90 32.94
C SER A 70 20.40 -44.42 32.67
N LEU A 71 19.97 -44.40 31.42
CA LEU A 71 18.69 -44.98 30.98
C LEU A 71 18.95 -46.20 30.10
N ARG A 72 18.18 -47.27 30.27
CA ARG A 72 18.29 -48.47 29.42
C ARG A 72 17.61 -48.21 28.08
N VAL A 73 18.31 -48.47 26.97
CA VAL A 73 17.73 -48.31 25.64
C VAL A 73 16.92 -49.56 25.30
N THR A 74 15.60 -49.47 25.32
CA THR A 74 14.68 -50.62 25.20
C THR A 74 13.92 -50.69 23.89
N GLY A 75 14.03 -49.67 23.04
CA GLY A 75 13.36 -49.63 21.74
C GLY A 75 13.84 -48.49 20.87
N ARG A 76 13.16 -48.32 19.73
CA ARG A 76 13.41 -47.26 18.77
C ARG A 76 12.10 -46.81 18.11
N SER A 77 12.01 -45.54 17.76
CA SER A 77 10.95 -44.98 16.91
C SER A 77 11.57 -44.37 15.65
N ALA A 78 11.15 -44.84 14.48
CA ALA A 78 11.65 -44.38 13.18
C ALA A 78 10.53 -43.69 12.37
N MET A 79 10.93 -42.90 11.37
CA MET A 79 9.98 -42.29 10.44
C MET A 79 9.23 -43.37 9.66
N GLY A 80 7.91 -43.22 9.55
CA GLY A 80 7.04 -44.17 8.87
C GLY A 80 6.53 -45.33 9.75
N ASP A 81 7.11 -45.52 10.94
CA ASP A 81 6.64 -46.52 11.89
C ASP A 81 5.52 -45.96 12.78
N LEU A 82 4.59 -46.82 13.22
CA LEU A 82 3.67 -46.52 14.31
C LEU A 82 4.17 -47.21 15.58
N PRO A 83 4.77 -46.49 16.56
CA PRO A 83 5.30 -47.12 17.75
C PRO A 83 4.18 -47.78 18.57
N THR A 84 4.28 -49.09 18.80
CA THR A 84 3.29 -49.88 19.56
C THR A 84 3.51 -49.82 21.08
N GLY A 85 4.49 -49.05 21.53
CA GLY A 85 4.86 -48.88 22.94
C GLY A 85 5.80 -47.69 23.11
N GLY A 86 6.50 -47.64 24.24
CA GLY A 86 7.52 -46.63 24.50
C GLY A 86 8.31 -46.88 25.78
N PRO A 87 9.18 -45.95 26.19
CA PRO A 87 10.06 -46.13 27.33
C PRO A 87 9.27 -46.20 28.65
N GLY A 88 9.56 -47.21 29.47
CA GLY A 88 9.15 -47.27 30.87
C GLY A 88 9.99 -46.37 31.80
N ALA A 89 9.81 -46.52 33.11
CA ALA A 89 10.65 -45.83 34.10
C ALA A 89 12.12 -46.24 33.96
N GLY A 90 13.04 -45.26 33.86
CA GLY A 90 14.48 -45.51 33.71
C GLY A 90 14.88 -46.06 32.33
N GLU A 91 14.00 -45.96 31.35
CA GLU A 91 14.22 -46.42 29.98
C GLU A 91 14.24 -45.25 28.99
N ALA A 92 14.81 -45.51 27.82
CA ALA A 92 14.87 -44.59 26.70
C ALA A 92 14.62 -45.34 25.39
N TRP A 93 14.03 -44.67 24.40
CA TRP A 93 13.94 -45.17 23.03
C TRP A 93 14.76 -44.28 22.11
N GLU A 94 15.55 -44.87 21.21
CA GLU A 94 16.21 -44.11 20.14
C GLU A 94 15.15 -43.50 19.22
N ILE A 95 15.28 -42.23 18.89
CA ILE A 95 14.31 -41.54 18.05
C ILE A 95 15.01 -40.59 17.07
N ALA A 96 14.57 -40.63 15.82
CA ALA A 96 15.02 -39.71 14.78
C ALA A 96 14.10 -38.49 14.68
N THR A 97 14.64 -37.38 14.19
CA THR A 97 13.89 -36.15 13.91
C THR A 97 12.72 -36.47 12.97
N GLY A 98 11.53 -36.01 13.33
CA GLY A 98 10.31 -36.26 12.57
C GLY A 98 9.64 -37.61 12.86
N ALA A 99 10.28 -38.52 13.58
CA ALA A 99 9.64 -39.78 13.99
C ALA A 99 8.55 -39.55 15.04
N PRO A 100 7.49 -40.37 15.07
CA PRO A 100 6.42 -40.23 16.06
C PRO A 100 6.92 -40.44 17.49
N MET A 101 6.40 -39.65 18.42
CA MET A 101 6.67 -39.83 19.84
C MET A 101 6.08 -41.16 20.32
N PRO A 102 6.88 -42.06 20.93
CA PRO A 102 6.37 -43.31 21.48
C PRO A 102 5.56 -43.07 22.76
N SER A 103 4.65 -43.99 23.08
CA SER A 103 3.77 -43.85 24.24
C SER A 103 4.56 -43.77 25.55
N GLY A 104 4.24 -42.81 26.42
CA GLY A 104 4.91 -42.65 27.71
C GLY A 104 6.15 -41.75 27.68
N ALA A 105 6.69 -41.40 26.51
CA ALA A 105 7.70 -40.34 26.40
C ALA A 105 7.04 -38.97 26.28
N ASP A 106 7.59 -37.97 26.97
CA ASP A 106 7.14 -36.58 26.94
C ASP A 106 8.27 -35.58 26.62
N ALA A 107 9.51 -36.06 26.41
CA ALA A 107 10.65 -35.25 26.01
C ALA A 107 11.62 -36.02 25.10
N VAL A 108 12.39 -35.29 24.29
CA VAL A 108 13.51 -35.84 23.51
C VAL A 108 14.82 -35.20 23.96
N VAL A 109 15.75 -36.02 24.45
CA VAL A 109 17.11 -35.60 24.79
C VAL A 109 17.98 -35.70 23.52
N PRO A 110 18.57 -34.61 23.02
CA PRO A 110 19.42 -34.64 21.82
C PRO A 110 20.64 -35.56 21.99
N VAL A 111 21.10 -36.20 20.91
CA VAL A 111 22.27 -37.09 20.95
C VAL A 111 23.49 -36.38 21.58
N GLU A 112 23.68 -35.09 21.33
CA GLU A 112 24.78 -34.27 21.84
C GLU A 112 24.79 -34.15 23.37
N TRP A 113 23.64 -34.36 24.01
CA TRP A 113 23.49 -34.32 25.47
C TRP A 113 23.69 -35.70 26.10
N THR A 114 24.02 -36.69 25.28
CA THR A 114 24.13 -38.08 25.70
C THR A 114 25.48 -38.68 25.39
N ARG A 115 25.78 -39.81 26.06
CA ARG A 115 26.87 -40.70 25.69
C ARG A 115 26.34 -42.13 25.73
N ARG A 116 26.45 -42.84 24.61
CA ARG A 116 26.07 -44.26 24.53
C ARG A 116 27.06 -45.11 25.34
N ALA A 117 26.54 -46.05 26.13
CA ALA A 117 27.32 -46.94 26.97
C ALA A 117 26.69 -48.34 26.96
N GLY A 118 27.10 -49.20 26.03
CA GLY A 118 26.51 -50.53 25.86
C GLY A 118 25.03 -50.46 25.48
N GLY A 119 24.18 -51.17 26.23
CA GLY A 119 22.72 -51.17 26.08
C GLY A 119 22.00 -50.00 26.79
N ALA A 120 22.74 -48.99 27.23
CA ALA A 120 22.22 -47.82 27.93
C ALA A 120 22.74 -46.51 27.32
N VAL A 121 22.09 -45.41 27.68
CA VAL A 121 22.47 -44.05 27.35
C VAL A 121 22.67 -43.24 28.62
N LEU A 122 23.82 -42.57 28.72
CA LEU A 122 24.12 -41.63 29.79
C LEU A 122 23.63 -40.25 29.38
N VAL A 123 22.62 -39.74 30.07
CA VAL A 123 22.05 -38.41 29.88
C VAL A 123 22.79 -37.41 30.78
N ARG A 124 23.39 -36.39 30.17
CA ARG A 124 24.26 -35.40 30.85
C ARG A 124 23.58 -34.06 31.10
N ARG A 125 22.39 -33.85 30.53
CA ARG A 125 21.61 -32.61 30.66
C ARG A 125 20.13 -32.93 30.74
N PRO A 126 19.36 -32.27 31.62
CA PRO A 126 17.95 -32.57 31.80
C PRO A 126 17.14 -32.06 30.61
N ALA A 127 16.04 -32.75 30.31
CA ALA A 127 15.03 -32.31 29.35
C ALA A 127 13.67 -32.24 30.05
N ASN A 128 13.07 -31.05 30.09
CA ASN A 128 11.73 -30.86 30.63
C ASN A 128 10.67 -31.45 29.70
N ALA A 129 9.48 -31.73 30.23
CA ALA A 129 8.35 -32.16 29.41
C ALA A 129 8.07 -31.17 28.26
N GLY A 130 7.80 -31.71 27.08
CA GLY A 130 7.65 -30.98 25.81
C GLY A 130 8.95 -30.57 25.13
N ARG A 131 10.13 -30.77 25.77
CA ARG A 131 11.40 -30.37 25.17
C ARG A 131 11.69 -31.19 23.91
N ASN A 132 11.93 -30.48 22.81
CA ASN A 132 12.21 -31.05 21.49
C ASN A 132 11.10 -31.99 21.00
N VAL A 133 9.86 -31.71 21.39
CA VAL A 133 8.66 -32.38 20.88
C VAL A 133 7.84 -31.37 20.10
N GLY A 134 7.68 -31.61 18.79
CA GLY A 134 6.72 -30.88 17.97
C GLY A 134 5.35 -31.53 18.14
N PRO A 135 4.32 -30.84 18.67
CA PRO A 135 3.01 -31.43 18.90
C PRO A 135 2.29 -31.75 17.58
N ALA A 136 1.31 -32.64 17.63
CA ALA A 136 0.34 -32.77 16.54
C ALA A 136 -0.35 -31.41 16.30
N GLY A 137 -0.53 -31.05 15.03
CA GLY A 137 -1.19 -29.80 14.64
C GLY A 137 -0.39 -28.54 15.00
N GLU A 138 0.94 -28.66 15.10
CA GLU A 138 1.86 -27.55 15.28
C GLU A 138 1.72 -26.48 14.18
N ASP A 139 1.47 -26.91 12.94
CA ASP A 139 1.24 -26.01 11.79
C ASP A 139 -0.26 -25.74 11.59
N LEU A 140 -1.05 -26.79 11.34
CA LEU A 140 -2.49 -26.69 11.15
C LEU A 140 -3.24 -27.67 12.04
N ARG A 141 -4.27 -27.19 12.74
CA ARG A 141 -5.15 -28.08 13.50
C ARG A 141 -6.33 -28.55 12.68
N ARG A 142 -6.81 -29.76 12.93
CA ARG A 142 -8.05 -30.28 12.35
C ARG A 142 -9.19 -29.29 12.55
N GLY A 143 -9.92 -29.01 11.48
CA GLY A 143 -11.03 -28.06 11.47
C GLY A 143 -10.62 -26.59 11.32
N GLN A 144 -9.32 -26.27 11.36
CA GLN A 144 -8.82 -24.94 11.05
C GLN A 144 -8.98 -24.64 9.56
N VAL A 145 -9.31 -23.39 9.21
CA VAL A 145 -9.24 -22.93 7.83
C VAL A 145 -7.77 -22.76 7.43
N ALA A 146 -7.27 -23.66 6.60
CA ALA A 146 -5.90 -23.67 6.10
C ALA A 146 -5.67 -22.59 5.04
N LEU A 147 -6.59 -22.49 4.07
CA LEU A 147 -6.58 -21.47 3.01
C LEU A 147 -7.97 -20.90 2.82
N ARG A 148 -8.08 -19.59 2.56
CA ARG A 148 -9.36 -18.91 2.33
C ARG A 148 -9.73 -18.90 0.85
N ALA A 149 -11.02 -18.97 0.53
CA ALA A 149 -11.55 -18.74 -0.80
C ALA A 149 -11.03 -17.41 -1.36
N GLY A 150 -10.61 -17.41 -2.62
CA GLY A 150 -10.00 -16.25 -3.28
C GLY A 150 -8.49 -16.14 -3.11
N THR A 151 -7.85 -17.09 -2.43
CA THR A 151 -6.39 -17.18 -2.33
C THR A 151 -5.78 -17.64 -3.66
N PRO A 152 -4.86 -16.88 -4.26
CA PRO A 152 -4.06 -17.36 -5.39
C PRO A 152 -3.14 -18.50 -4.95
N LEU A 153 -3.16 -19.62 -5.67
CA LEU A 153 -2.35 -20.79 -5.34
C LEU A 153 -0.94 -20.65 -5.92
N ARG A 154 0.04 -20.33 -5.08
CA ARG A 154 1.47 -20.40 -5.42
C ARG A 154 2.03 -21.73 -4.93
N ALA A 155 3.34 -21.94 -5.09
CA ALA A 155 4.01 -23.16 -4.62
C ALA A 155 3.74 -23.47 -3.14
N GLN A 156 3.68 -22.45 -2.29
CA GLN A 156 3.41 -22.61 -0.86
C GLN A 156 1.98 -23.10 -0.60
N GLU A 157 0.99 -22.48 -1.25
CA GLU A 157 -0.40 -22.89 -1.09
C GLU A 157 -0.65 -24.28 -1.69
N VAL A 158 -0.01 -24.62 -2.81
CA VAL A 158 -0.02 -25.98 -3.38
C VAL A 158 0.56 -27.00 -2.39
N ALA A 159 1.66 -26.67 -1.69
CA ALA A 159 2.23 -27.52 -0.65
C ALA A 159 1.27 -27.71 0.54
N ILE A 160 0.53 -26.67 0.92
CA ILE A 160 -0.52 -26.81 1.95
C ILE A 160 -1.62 -27.76 1.49
N VAL A 161 -2.13 -27.61 0.26
CA VAL A 161 -3.14 -28.52 -0.31
C VAL A 161 -2.65 -29.98 -0.27
N ALA A 162 -1.39 -30.21 -0.66
CA ALA A 162 -0.76 -31.53 -0.58
C ALA A 162 -0.64 -32.05 0.86
N ALA A 163 -0.24 -31.18 1.80
CA ALA A 163 -0.10 -31.53 3.22
C ALA A 163 -1.45 -31.89 3.87
N LEU A 164 -2.57 -31.38 3.34
CA LEU A 164 -3.91 -31.79 3.73
C LEU A 164 -4.34 -33.14 3.10
N GLY A 165 -3.47 -33.77 2.30
CA GLY A 165 -3.73 -35.05 1.64
C GLY A 165 -4.60 -34.94 0.39
N LEU A 166 -4.71 -33.76 -0.22
CA LEU A 166 -5.53 -33.51 -1.40
C LEU A 166 -4.70 -33.56 -2.68
N ASP A 167 -5.10 -34.38 -3.66
CA ASP A 167 -4.52 -34.45 -5.01
C ASP A 167 -5.28 -33.59 -6.04
N ARG A 168 -6.40 -33.01 -5.61
CA ARG A 168 -7.32 -32.19 -6.40
C ARG A 168 -7.87 -31.05 -5.55
N VAL A 169 -8.16 -29.93 -6.20
CA VAL A 169 -8.67 -28.73 -5.52
C VAL A 169 -9.70 -27.99 -6.38
N GLU A 170 -10.74 -27.47 -5.74
CA GLU A 170 -11.72 -26.59 -6.40
C GLU A 170 -11.15 -25.18 -6.57
N VAL A 171 -11.12 -24.71 -7.82
CA VAL A 171 -10.58 -23.42 -8.21
C VAL A 171 -11.57 -22.64 -9.08
N ILE A 172 -11.33 -21.34 -9.21
CA ILE A 172 -12.00 -20.51 -10.19
C ILE A 172 -11.21 -20.56 -11.51
N PRO A 173 -11.85 -20.87 -12.65
CA PRO A 173 -11.18 -20.93 -13.95
C PRO A 173 -10.65 -19.57 -14.42
N PRO A 174 -9.56 -19.54 -15.21
CA PRO A 174 -9.02 -18.32 -15.82
C PRO A 174 -10.07 -17.55 -16.64
N PRO A 175 -10.25 -16.23 -16.43
CA PRO A 175 -11.12 -15.34 -17.24
C PRO A 175 -10.95 -15.57 -18.74
N ARG A 176 -12.03 -15.84 -19.47
CA ARG A 176 -12.03 -16.00 -20.93
C ARG A 176 -12.27 -14.63 -21.55
N VAL A 177 -11.34 -14.18 -22.37
CA VAL A 177 -11.38 -12.84 -22.95
C VAL A 177 -11.29 -12.92 -24.47
N ALA A 178 -12.26 -12.32 -25.16
CA ALA A 178 -12.20 -12.07 -26.59
C ALA A 178 -11.77 -10.61 -26.84
N LEU A 179 -10.99 -10.37 -27.91
CA LEU A 179 -10.52 -9.04 -28.27
C LEU A 179 -10.84 -8.72 -29.74
N VAL A 180 -11.38 -7.52 -29.98
CA VAL A 180 -11.65 -7.01 -31.34
C VAL A 180 -11.09 -5.60 -31.47
N SER A 181 -10.17 -5.38 -32.40
CA SER A 181 -9.64 -4.04 -32.70
C SER A 181 -10.09 -3.56 -34.07
N THR A 182 -10.65 -2.36 -34.13
CA THR A 182 -11.10 -1.68 -35.36
C THR A 182 -10.19 -0.50 -35.72
N GLY A 183 -10.16 -0.14 -36.99
CA GLY A 183 -9.44 1.02 -37.51
C GLY A 183 -8.88 0.76 -38.91
N ASP A 184 -9.30 1.59 -39.88
CA ASP A 184 -8.86 1.49 -41.28
C ASP A 184 -7.37 1.80 -41.46
N GLU A 185 -6.78 2.54 -40.52
CA GLU A 185 -5.35 2.85 -40.48
C GLU A 185 -4.52 1.66 -40.00
N LEU A 186 -5.12 0.65 -39.39
CA LEU A 186 -4.37 -0.41 -38.71
C LEU A 186 -3.91 -1.49 -39.68
N VAL A 187 -2.66 -1.92 -39.52
CA VAL A 187 -2.10 -3.13 -40.12
C VAL A 187 -1.51 -4.06 -39.07
N PRO A 188 -1.53 -5.39 -39.28
CA PRO A 188 -0.95 -6.33 -38.33
C PRO A 188 0.59 -6.21 -38.31
N PRO A 189 1.23 -6.37 -37.14
CA PRO A 189 2.69 -6.47 -37.06
C PRO A 189 3.25 -7.54 -37.99
N GLY A 190 4.34 -7.22 -38.71
CA GLY A 190 4.97 -8.11 -39.70
C GLY A 190 4.47 -7.93 -41.14
N ALA A 191 3.33 -7.27 -41.35
CA ALA A 191 2.90 -6.84 -42.68
C ALA A 191 3.61 -5.53 -43.11
N PRO A 192 3.79 -5.26 -44.42
CA PRO A 192 4.36 -3.99 -44.87
C PRO A 192 3.41 -2.81 -44.58
N LEU A 193 3.96 -1.69 -44.10
CA LEU A 193 3.20 -0.44 -43.96
C LEU A 193 2.84 0.12 -45.33
N ARG A 194 1.59 0.57 -45.45
CA ARG A 194 1.11 1.39 -46.56
C ARG A 194 1.08 2.86 -46.13
N PRO A 195 1.18 3.83 -47.05
CA PRO A 195 0.98 5.23 -46.72
C PRO A 195 -0.33 5.46 -45.95
N GLY A 196 -0.27 6.20 -44.84
CA GLY A 196 -1.43 6.47 -43.98
C GLY A 196 -1.80 5.36 -42.99
N THR A 197 -1.04 4.25 -42.93
CA THR A 197 -1.29 3.15 -41.98
C THR A 197 -0.27 3.10 -40.84
N ILE A 198 -0.64 2.46 -39.74
CA ILE A 198 0.18 2.21 -38.55
C ILE A 198 -0.02 0.78 -38.05
N TYR A 199 0.95 0.25 -37.30
CA TYR A 199 0.82 -1.08 -36.71
C TYR A 199 -0.15 -1.10 -35.54
N ASN A 200 -0.91 -2.18 -35.41
CA ASN A 200 -1.79 -2.41 -34.26
C ASN A 200 -1.00 -2.84 -33.02
N SER A 201 -0.35 -1.89 -32.35
CA SER A 201 0.37 -2.12 -31.10
C SER A 201 -0.55 -2.29 -29.88
N THR A 202 -1.73 -1.65 -29.90
CA THR A 202 -2.66 -1.65 -28.75
C THR A 202 -3.24 -3.04 -28.50
N LEU A 203 -3.66 -3.75 -29.55
CA LEU A 203 -4.15 -5.12 -29.43
C LEU A 203 -3.08 -6.05 -28.86
N ALA A 204 -1.83 -5.93 -29.34
CA ALA A 204 -0.71 -6.71 -28.84
C ALA A 204 -0.47 -6.48 -27.33
N ALA A 205 -0.51 -5.23 -26.88
CA ALA A 205 -0.37 -4.87 -25.47
C ALA A 205 -1.52 -5.44 -24.62
N LEU A 206 -2.77 -5.34 -25.08
CA LEU A 206 -3.92 -5.90 -24.35
C LEU A 206 -3.87 -7.42 -24.23
N ILE A 207 -3.46 -8.14 -25.28
CA ILE A 207 -3.28 -9.60 -25.22
C ILE A 207 -2.27 -9.97 -24.14
N ALA A 208 -1.14 -9.24 -24.08
CA ALA A 208 -0.12 -9.46 -23.06
C ALA A 208 -0.64 -9.16 -21.64
N GLU A 209 -1.34 -8.05 -21.46
CA GLU A 209 -1.92 -7.66 -20.18
C GLU A 209 -3.01 -8.63 -19.69
N VAL A 210 -3.89 -9.11 -20.57
CA VAL A 210 -4.90 -10.14 -20.23
C VAL A 210 -4.21 -11.41 -19.73
N ARG A 211 -3.18 -11.89 -20.43
CA ARG A 211 -2.40 -13.06 -20.01
C ARG A 211 -1.68 -12.82 -18.69
N HIS A 212 -1.11 -11.64 -18.52
CA HIS A 212 -0.43 -11.25 -17.27
C HIS A 212 -1.39 -11.16 -16.08
N ALA A 213 -2.66 -10.80 -16.30
CA ALA A 213 -3.72 -10.86 -15.29
C ALA A 213 -4.22 -12.29 -15.00
N GLY A 214 -3.67 -13.32 -15.66
CA GLY A 214 -4.10 -14.71 -15.54
C GLY A 214 -5.33 -15.06 -16.38
N GLY A 215 -5.70 -14.22 -17.35
CA GLY A 215 -6.79 -14.48 -18.28
C GLY A 215 -6.35 -15.32 -19.49
N ARG A 216 -7.29 -16.08 -20.04
CA ARG A 216 -7.17 -16.82 -21.30
C ARG A 216 -7.79 -16.02 -22.45
N VAL A 217 -6.99 -15.70 -23.46
CA VAL A 217 -7.50 -15.12 -24.71
C VAL A 217 -8.15 -16.24 -25.54
N THR A 218 -9.46 -16.15 -25.77
CA THR A 218 -10.21 -17.11 -26.61
C THR A 218 -10.08 -16.77 -28.09
N SER A 219 -10.19 -15.49 -28.41
CA SER A 219 -10.04 -14.98 -29.78
C SER A 219 -9.47 -13.57 -29.75
N ALA A 220 -8.68 -13.23 -30.77
CA ALA A 220 -8.16 -11.89 -30.96
C ALA A 220 -8.19 -11.55 -32.46
N VAL A 221 -9.07 -10.63 -32.83
CA VAL A 221 -9.20 -10.14 -34.20
C VAL A 221 -8.79 -8.68 -34.22
N GLY A 222 -7.91 -8.31 -35.13
CA GLY A 222 -7.44 -6.93 -35.26
C GLY A 222 -7.60 -6.40 -36.68
N CYS A 223 -7.51 -5.08 -36.82
CA CYS A 223 -7.63 -4.38 -38.11
C CYS A 223 -8.99 -4.64 -38.78
N VAL A 224 -10.05 -4.74 -37.98
CA VAL A 224 -11.42 -4.78 -38.50
C VAL A 224 -11.73 -3.42 -39.14
N PRO A 225 -12.24 -3.36 -40.38
CA PRO A 225 -12.61 -2.10 -41.01
C PRO A 225 -13.61 -1.31 -40.17
N ASP A 226 -13.56 0.02 -40.25
CA ASP A 226 -14.54 0.90 -39.58
C ASP A 226 -15.89 0.91 -40.34
N ASP A 227 -16.52 -0.27 -40.36
CA ASP A 227 -17.82 -0.55 -40.96
C ASP A 227 -18.71 -1.25 -39.92
N GLU A 228 -19.93 -0.74 -39.69
CA GLU A 228 -20.82 -1.27 -38.65
C GLU A 228 -21.11 -2.77 -38.81
N VAL A 229 -21.23 -3.26 -40.05
CA VAL A 229 -21.54 -4.68 -40.33
C VAL A 229 -20.31 -5.54 -40.05
N ALA A 230 -19.11 -5.09 -40.46
CA ALA A 230 -17.85 -5.78 -40.18
C ALA A 230 -17.57 -5.85 -38.67
N ILE A 231 -17.76 -4.74 -37.96
CA ILE A 231 -17.58 -4.67 -36.50
C ILE A 231 -18.58 -5.59 -35.80
N ALA A 232 -19.87 -5.52 -36.15
CA ALA A 232 -20.90 -6.39 -35.56
C ALA A 232 -20.57 -7.87 -35.75
N ARG A 233 -20.19 -8.27 -36.98
CA ARG A 233 -19.77 -9.65 -37.28
C ARG A 233 -18.55 -10.07 -36.47
N ALA A 234 -17.53 -9.21 -36.36
CA ALA A 234 -16.34 -9.52 -35.57
C ALA A 234 -16.66 -9.70 -34.07
N ILE A 235 -17.61 -8.92 -33.54
CA ILE A 235 -18.10 -9.06 -32.17
C ILE A 235 -18.86 -10.37 -32.00
N GLU A 236 -19.81 -10.68 -32.89
CA GLU A 236 -20.58 -11.94 -32.87
C GLU A 236 -19.66 -13.17 -32.97
N ASP A 237 -18.66 -13.12 -33.84
CA ASP A 237 -17.62 -14.13 -33.98
C ASP A 237 -16.81 -14.29 -32.69
N GLY A 238 -16.44 -13.18 -32.05
CA GLY A 238 -15.75 -13.15 -30.77
C GLY A 238 -16.57 -13.77 -29.62
N LEU A 239 -17.89 -13.72 -29.70
CA LEU A 239 -18.81 -14.29 -28.71
C LEU A 239 -19.03 -15.80 -28.86
N ARG A 240 -18.65 -16.42 -30.00
CA ARG A 240 -18.89 -17.86 -30.26
C ARG A 240 -18.24 -18.76 -29.22
N GLU A 241 -17.08 -18.37 -28.68
CA GLU A 241 -16.39 -19.10 -27.63
C GLU A 241 -16.86 -18.71 -26.21
N ALA A 242 -18.04 -18.11 -26.07
CA ALA A 242 -18.62 -17.71 -24.79
C ALA A 242 -17.60 -17.06 -23.83
N PRO A 243 -16.94 -15.95 -24.23
CA PRO A 243 -16.02 -15.23 -23.36
C PRO A 243 -16.79 -14.60 -22.18
N ASP A 244 -16.13 -14.46 -21.03
CA ASP A 244 -16.69 -13.69 -19.91
C ASP A 244 -16.57 -12.19 -20.17
N VAL A 245 -15.53 -11.78 -20.88
CA VAL A 245 -15.26 -10.40 -21.25
C VAL A 245 -14.94 -10.30 -22.74
N LEU A 246 -15.57 -9.37 -23.45
CA LEU A 246 -15.18 -8.99 -24.79
C LEU A 246 -14.67 -7.55 -24.77
N LEU A 247 -13.39 -7.38 -25.10
CA LEU A 247 -12.74 -6.08 -25.18
C LEU A 247 -12.72 -5.61 -26.62
N THR A 248 -13.13 -4.37 -26.85
CA THR A 248 -12.91 -3.72 -28.14
C THR A 248 -11.99 -2.52 -28.01
N THR A 249 -11.20 -2.28 -29.05
CA THR A 249 -10.41 -1.06 -29.20
C THR A 249 -10.76 -0.41 -30.52
N GLY A 250 -11.04 0.89 -30.48
CA GLY A 250 -11.38 1.67 -31.67
C GLY A 250 -11.20 3.15 -31.41
N GLY A 251 -11.24 3.95 -32.47
CA GLY A 251 -11.00 5.39 -32.43
C GLY A 251 -12.24 6.23 -32.71
N VAL A 252 -12.27 7.43 -32.12
CA VAL A 252 -12.97 8.58 -32.70
C VAL A 252 -11.94 9.26 -33.60
N SER A 253 -12.15 9.26 -34.92
CA SER A 253 -11.34 10.06 -35.85
C SER A 253 -11.78 11.53 -35.79
N VAL A 254 -10.89 12.46 -36.14
CA VAL A 254 -11.24 13.88 -36.21
C VAL A 254 -12.29 14.07 -37.30
N GLY A 255 -13.54 14.27 -36.91
CA GLY A 255 -14.66 14.51 -37.83
C GLY A 255 -15.63 13.33 -38.04
N THR A 256 -15.31 12.12 -37.53
CA THR A 256 -16.18 10.93 -37.68
C THR A 256 -16.54 10.34 -36.30
N PRO A 257 -17.83 10.08 -36.02
CA PRO A 257 -18.26 9.42 -34.79
C PRO A 257 -17.64 8.02 -34.66
N ASP A 258 -17.30 7.62 -33.44
CA ASP A 258 -16.98 6.22 -33.12
C ASP A 258 -18.23 5.36 -33.33
N LEU A 259 -18.09 4.28 -34.11
CA LEU A 259 -19.18 3.38 -34.49
C LEU A 259 -19.52 2.36 -33.39
N LEU A 260 -18.59 2.09 -32.46
CA LEU A 260 -18.78 1.06 -31.43
C LEU A 260 -20.02 1.29 -30.56
N PRO A 261 -20.31 2.51 -30.05
CA PRO A 261 -21.53 2.75 -29.27
C PRO A 261 -22.82 2.40 -30.01
N GLU A 262 -22.89 2.67 -31.31
CA GLU A 262 -24.07 2.34 -32.13
C GLU A 262 -24.15 0.84 -32.39
N VAL A 263 -23.04 0.19 -32.72
CA VAL A 263 -22.98 -1.27 -32.87
C VAL A 263 -23.41 -1.98 -31.59
N TRP A 264 -22.96 -1.52 -30.41
CA TRP A 264 -23.40 -2.08 -29.14
C TRP A 264 -24.90 -1.95 -28.92
N ARG A 265 -25.47 -0.78 -29.25
CA ARG A 265 -26.91 -0.55 -29.15
C ARG A 265 -27.68 -1.50 -30.06
N ARG A 266 -27.23 -1.67 -31.30
CA ARG A 266 -27.84 -2.57 -32.29
C ARG A 266 -27.76 -4.04 -31.87
N LEU A 267 -26.64 -4.46 -31.29
CA LEU A 267 -26.46 -5.81 -30.74
C LEU A 267 -27.26 -6.03 -29.44
N GLY A 268 -27.90 -4.99 -28.89
CA GLY A 268 -28.71 -5.10 -27.68
C GLY A 268 -27.90 -5.11 -26.38
N ALA A 269 -26.70 -4.52 -26.38
CA ALA A 269 -25.89 -4.44 -25.17
C ALA A 269 -26.52 -3.46 -24.14
N GLU A 270 -26.75 -3.95 -22.93
CA GLU A 270 -27.27 -3.16 -21.82
C GLU A 270 -26.14 -2.34 -21.19
N LYS A 271 -26.19 -1.02 -21.35
CA LYS A 271 -25.14 -0.11 -20.86
C LYS A 271 -25.06 -0.10 -19.33
N ILE A 272 -23.84 -0.27 -18.80
CA ILE A 272 -23.50 -0.16 -17.37
C ILE A 272 -22.73 1.16 -17.13
N VAL A 273 -21.67 1.39 -17.89
CA VAL A 273 -20.80 2.58 -17.78
C VAL A 273 -20.65 3.20 -19.17
N GLY A 274 -20.73 4.54 -19.23
CA GLY A 274 -20.43 5.30 -20.43
C GLY A 274 -19.15 6.11 -20.28
N ARG A 275 -19.09 7.25 -20.98
CA ARG A 275 -17.94 8.14 -20.94
C ARG A 275 -17.49 8.49 -19.52
N ILE A 276 -16.17 8.39 -19.31
CA ILE A 276 -15.53 8.64 -18.03
C ILE A 276 -14.88 10.03 -18.03
N GLY A 277 -15.02 10.74 -16.93
CA GLY A 277 -14.37 12.00 -16.67
C GLY A 277 -12.89 11.81 -16.35
N MET A 278 -12.11 11.26 -17.29
CA MET A 278 -10.65 11.19 -17.17
C MET A 278 -9.88 11.49 -18.45
N LYS A 279 -8.62 11.89 -18.30
CA LYS A 279 -7.66 12.07 -19.39
C LYS A 279 -6.31 11.41 -19.05
N PRO A 280 -5.76 10.53 -19.91
CA PRO A 280 -6.38 9.96 -21.11
C PRO A 280 -7.43 8.89 -20.75
N GLY A 281 -8.13 8.34 -21.75
CA GLY A 281 -9.08 7.22 -21.55
C GLY A 281 -10.54 7.62 -21.26
N GLY A 282 -10.92 8.87 -21.53
CA GLY A 282 -12.29 9.34 -21.32
C GLY A 282 -13.37 8.67 -22.20
N PRO A 283 -13.15 8.48 -23.53
CA PRO A 283 -14.00 7.63 -24.35
C PRO A 283 -13.94 6.19 -23.82
N PHE A 284 -15.09 5.71 -23.35
CA PHE A 284 -15.23 4.42 -22.70
C PHE A 284 -16.70 4.00 -22.79
N PHE A 285 -16.92 2.70 -22.98
CA PHE A 285 -18.23 2.08 -22.86
C PHE A 285 -18.05 0.74 -22.18
N ALA A 286 -18.97 0.39 -21.29
CA ALA A 286 -19.11 -0.97 -20.81
C ALA A 286 -20.58 -1.31 -20.65
N GLY A 287 -20.92 -2.54 -21.00
CA GLY A 287 -22.28 -3.05 -20.94
C GLY A 287 -22.32 -4.57 -20.78
N ARG A 288 -23.53 -5.10 -20.70
CA ARG A 288 -23.79 -6.54 -20.71
C ARG A 288 -24.34 -6.94 -22.07
N LEU A 289 -23.81 -8.01 -22.66
CA LEU A 289 -24.40 -8.64 -23.83
C LEU A 289 -24.51 -10.14 -23.57
N GLY A 290 -25.73 -10.62 -23.34
CA GLY A 290 -25.95 -11.97 -22.79
C GLY A 290 -25.27 -12.12 -21.42
N SER A 291 -24.41 -13.13 -21.27
CA SER A 291 -23.61 -13.34 -20.06
C SER A 291 -22.29 -12.58 -20.04
N ALA A 292 -21.85 -12.01 -21.17
CA ALA A 292 -20.55 -11.37 -21.29
C ALA A 292 -20.57 -9.90 -20.85
N LEU A 293 -19.49 -9.48 -20.20
CA LEU A 293 -19.18 -8.06 -19.98
C LEU A 293 -18.47 -7.53 -21.23
N VAL A 294 -19.09 -6.61 -21.95
CA VAL A 294 -18.50 -5.98 -23.14
C VAL A 294 -17.91 -4.62 -22.77
N ILE A 295 -16.67 -4.34 -23.18
CA ILE A 295 -15.97 -3.10 -22.82
C ILE A 295 -15.24 -2.53 -24.05
N SER A 296 -15.52 -1.28 -24.39
CA SER A 296 -14.79 -0.53 -25.40
C SER A 296 -13.80 0.43 -24.79
N LEU A 297 -12.56 0.31 -25.24
CA LEU A 297 -11.41 1.11 -24.86
C LEU A 297 -10.95 1.96 -26.05
N SER A 298 -10.18 2.99 -25.77
CA SER A 298 -9.56 3.80 -26.81
C SER A 298 -8.57 2.99 -27.65
N GLY A 299 -8.51 3.25 -28.96
CA GLY A 299 -7.48 2.71 -29.86
C GLY A 299 -6.08 3.25 -29.57
N SER A 300 -5.95 4.41 -28.91
CA SER A 300 -4.65 4.97 -28.52
C SER A 300 -4.01 4.18 -27.36
N PRO A 301 -2.75 3.72 -27.48
CA PRO A 301 -2.15 2.83 -26.50
C PRO A 301 -2.18 3.31 -25.04
N ALA A 302 -1.76 4.55 -24.76
CA ALA A 302 -1.69 5.03 -23.37
C ALA A 302 -3.09 5.25 -22.78
N ALA A 303 -4.05 5.69 -23.59
CA ALA A 303 -5.45 5.82 -23.18
C ALA A 303 -6.08 4.45 -22.89
N CYS A 304 -5.81 3.47 -23.76
CA CYS A 304 -6.24 2.09 -23.62
C CYS A 304 -5.72 1.48 -22.32
N LEU A 305 -4.41 1.51 -22.12
CA LEU A 305 -3.76 0.90 -20.95
C LEU A 305 -4.13 1.61 -19.65
N THR A 306 -4.34 2.93 -19.68
CA THR A 306 -4.88 3.67 -18.52
C THR A 306 -6.24 3.11 -18.10
N ALA A 307 -7.19 3.01 -19.03
CA ALA A 307 -8.51 2.45 -18.72
C ALA A 307 -8.44 0.97 -18.36
N TYR A 308 -7.53 0.21 -19.00
CA TYR A 308 -7.31 -1.19 -18.67
C TYR A 308 -6.85 -1.37 -17.21
N HIS A 309 -5.78 -0.69 -16.78
CA HIS A 309 -5.26 -0.87 -15.42
C HIS A 309 -6.21 -0.37 -14.34
N LEU A 310 -6.94 0.72 -14.61
CA LEU A 310 -7.85 1.29 -13.62
C LEU A 310 -9.18 0.54 -13.53
N LEU A 311 -9.67 -0.06 -14.63
CA LEU A 311 -11.06 -0.52 -14.71
C LEU A 311 -11.19 -1.98 -15.17
N VAL A 312 -10.47 -2.38 -16.22
CA VAL A 312 -10.61 -3.73 -16.79
C VAL A 312 -9.86 -4.78 -15.99
N ARG A 313 -8.61 -4.51 -15.63
CA ARG A 313 -7.77 -5.45 -14.86
C ARG A 313 -8.43 -5.84 -13.53
N PRO A 314 -8.97 -4.91 -12.72
CA PRO A 314 -9.71 -5.28 -11.52
C PRO A 314 -10.89 -6.22 -11.79
N CYS A 315 -11.64 -6.01 -12.88
CA CYS A 315 -12.72 -6.91 -13.29
C CYS A 315 -12.21 -8.31 -13.65
N LEU A 316 -11.10 -8.43 -14.37
CA LEU A 316 -10.49 -9.72 -14.70
C LEU A 316 -10.03 -10.46 -13.44
N LEU A 317 -9.40 -9.75 -12.50
CA LEU A 317 -8.95 -10.36 -11.24
C LEU A 317 -10.13 -10.80 -10.37
N ARG A 318 -11.21 -10.02 -10.34
CA ARG A 318 -12.46 -10.40 -9.67
C ARG A 318 -13.12 -11.61 -10.31
N LEU A 319 -13.16 -11.68 -11.66
CA LEU A 319 -13.63 -12.85 -12.42
C LEU A 319 -12.80 -14.10 -12.11
N ALA A 320 -11.49 -13.92 -11.92
CA ALA A 320 -10.60 -14.99 -11.49
C ALA A 320 -10.79 -15.38 -10.02
N GLY A 321 -11.73 -14.76 -9.29
CA GLY A 321 -12.01 -15.07 -7.89
C GLY A 321 -11.12 -14.36 -6.87
N ARG A 322 -10.24 -13.43 -7.29
CA ARG A 322 -9.38 -12.71 -6.34
C ARG A 322 -10.17 -11.71 -5.52
N ARG A 323 -9.81 -11.62 -4.23
CA ARG A 323 -10.31 -10.57 -3.32
C ARG A 323 -9.61 -9.25 -3.58
N ALA A 324 -8.28 -9.25 -3.48
CA ALA A 324 -7.44 -8.12 -3.83
C ALA A 324 -7.35 -7.96 -5.35
N VAL A 325 -7.85 -6.82 -5.84
CA VAL A 325 -7.98 -6.48 -7.27
C VAL A 325 -7.39 -5.10 -7.60
N VAL A 326 -6.94 -4.36 -6.58
CA VAL A 326 -6.36 -3.03 -6.69
C VAL A 326 -4.89 -3.09 -6.29
N ARG A 327 -4.05 -2.51 -7.14
CA ARG A 327 -2.62 -2.35 -6.89
C ARG A 327 -2.38 -1.33 -5.78
N PRO A 328 -1.28 -1.45 -5.02
CA PRO A 328 -0.99 -0.54 -3.93
C PRO A 328 -0.84 0.90 -4.43
N LEU A 329 -1.46 1.82 -3.68
CA LEU A 329 -1.23 3.25 -3.80
C LEU A 329 -0.06 3.63 -2.91
N VAL A 330 1.01 4.11 -3.52
CA VAL A 330 2.22 4.50 -2.80
C VAL A 330 2.37 6.03 -2.82
N PRO A 331 2.88 6.64 -1.74
CA PRO A 331 3.18 8.05 -1.74
C PRO A 331 4.41 8.32 -2.60
N VAL A 332 4.37 9.40 -3.37
CA VAL A 332 5.43 9.79 -4.31
C VAL A 332 5.78 11.28 -4.20
N VAL A 333 7.00 11.63 -4.59
CA VAL A 333 7.47 13.01 -4.75
C VAL A 333 7.71 13.29 -6.23
N VAL A 334 7.05 14.30 -6.79
CA VAL A 334 7.11 14.64 -8.21
C VAL A 334 8.46 15.28 -8.54
N VAL A 335 9.17 14.72 -9.54
CA VAL A 335 10.52 15.18 -9.93
C VAL A 335 10.49 16.28 -10.99
N ASP A 336 9.67 16.10 -12.03
CA ASP A 336 9.66 16.98 -13.22
C ASP A 336 8.54 18.03 -13.21
N GLY A 337 7.52 17.83 -12.37
CA GLY A 337 6.28 18.61 -12.37
C GLY A 337 5.31 18.22 -13.48
N TYR A 338 4.10 18.78 -13.41
CA TYR A 338 3.06 18.71 -14.42
C TYR A 338 2.28 20.04 -14.47
N PRO A 339 2.48 20.87 -15.50
CA PRO A 339 2.06 22.27 -15.48
C PRO A 339 0.56 22.49 -15.69
N LYS A 340 -0.22 21.46 -15.99
CA LYS A 340 -1.64 21.61 -16.31
C LYS A 340 -2.51 21.29 -15.08
N PRO A 341 -3.46 22.17 -14.71
CA PRO A 341 -4.46 21.82 -13.72
C PRO A 341 -5.38 20.70 -14.23
N ALA A 342 -6.07 20.03 -13.32
CA ALA A 342 -7.02 18.96 -13.59
C ALA A 342 -8.46 19.52 -13.74
N ASP A 343 -8.80 20.00 -14.94
CA ASP A 343 -10.18 20.35 -15.35
C ASP A 343 -11.13 19.14 -15.29
N VAL A 344 -10.53 17.96 -15.44
CA VAL A 344 -11.09 16.62 -15.34
C VAL A 344 -10.01 15.75 -14.70
N THR A 345 -10.38 14.61 -14.10
CA THR A 345 -9.41 13.72 -13.47
C THR A 345 -8.30 13.36 -14.46
N ARG A 346 -7.04 13.63 -14.11
CA ARG A 346 -5.89 13.30 -14.97
C ARG A 346 -5.21 12.06 -14.45
N VAL A 347 -4.89 11.18 -15.38
CA VAL A 347 -4.19 9.94 -15.11
C VAL A 347 -2.83 10.04 -15.80
N LEU A 348 -1.77 10.11 -15.00
CA LEU A 348 -0.43 10.41 -15.47
C LEU A 348 0.47 9.19 -15.27
N TRP A 349 1.12 8.75 -16.33
CA TRP A 349 2.09 7.67 -16.24
C TRP A 349 3.40 8.18 -15.67
N ALA A 350 3.96 7.46 -14.70
CA ALA A 350 5.15 7.87 -13.97
C ALA A 350 6.18 6.73 -13.91
N ARG A 351 7.46 7.11 -13.96
CA ARG A 351 8.55 6.24 -13.51
C ARG A 351 8.79 6.52 -12.04
N LEU A 352 8.64 5.49 -11.22
CA LEU A 352 8.96 5.48 -9.79
C LEU A 352 10.34 4.85 -9.59
N GLU A 353 11.20 5.56 -8.87
CA GLU A 353 12.56 5.12 -8.55
C GLU A 353 12.74 4.94 -7.04
N GLY A 354 13.74 4.16 -6.62
CA GLY A 354 14.03 3.90 -5.20
C GLY A 354 13.35 2.66 -4.59
N HIS A 355 13.71 2.37 -3.35
CA HIS A 355 13.35 1.13 -2.63
C HIS A 355 12.38 1.36 -1.45
N SER A 356 12.21 2.60 -1.00
CA SER A 356 11.31 2.97 0.09
C SER A 356 10.56 4.26 -0.23
N ALA A 357 9.37 4.38 0.34
CA ALA A 357 8.50 5.53 0.11
C ALA A 357 8.92 6.74 0.98
N PRO A 358 8.66 7.99 0.54
CA PRO A 358 8.00 8.34 -0.71
C PRO A 358 8.94 8.19 -1.93
N PHE A 359 8.42 7.61 -3.02
CA PHE A 359 9.23 7.33 -4.22
C PHE A 359 9.34 8.58 -5.12
N PRO A 360 10.53 8.94 -5.62
CA PRO A 360 10.66 9.89 -6.72
C PRO A 360 9.85 9.45 -7.94
N ALA A 361 8.95 10.32 -8.41
CA ALA A 361 8.10 10.10 -9.58
C ALA A 361 8.46 11.07 -10.71
N SER A 362 9.07 10.53 -11.76
CA SER A 362 9.33 11.26 -13.00
C SER A 362 8.16 11.09 -13.96
N LEU A 363 7.58 12.20 -14.39
CA LEU A 363 6.46 12.23 -15.33
C LEU A 363 6.93 12.19 -16.80
N ARG A 364 8.25 12.32 -17.06
CA ARG A 364 8.91 12.24 -18.37
C ARG A 364 8.27 13.15 -19.46
N ALA A 365 8.97 13.34 -20.58
CA ALA A 365 8.74 14.49 -21.47
C ALA A 365 7.35 14.59 -22.12
N THR A 366 6.57 13.51 -22.28
CA THR A 366 5.26 13.58 -22.94
C THR A 366 4.19 12.64 -22.35
N GLN A 367 3.14 13.25 -21.79
CA GLN A 367 1.89 12.58 -21.36
C GLN A 367 0.85 12.50 -22.50
N ARG A 368 1.32 12.32 -23.75
CA ARG A 368 0.43 12.26 -24.92
C ARG A 368 -0.13 10.83 -25.08
N PRO A 369 -1.42 10.67 -25.45
CA PRO A 369 -2.08 9.35 -25.49
C PRO A 369 -1.46 8.29 -26.42
N GLY A 370 -0.74 8.72 -27.46
CA GLY A 370 -0.14 7.83 -28.46
C GLY A 370 1.34 7.49 -28.22
N VAL A 371 1.96 8.00 -27.16
CA VAL A 371 3.41 7.83 -26.95
C VAL A 371 3.71 6.55 -26.18
N LEU A 372 4.27 5.56 -26.89
CA LEU A 372 4.63 4.25 -26.33
C LEU A 372 5.88 4.28 -25.42
N SER A 373 6.84 5.17 -25.70
CA SER A 373 8.10 5.24 -24.94
C SER A 373 7.88 5.61 -23.47
N THR A 374 6.86 6.44 -23.17
CA THR A 374 6.46 6.76 -21.80
C THR A 374 5.93 5.51 -21.08
N LEU A 375 5.14 4.69 -21.77
CA LEU A 375 4.55 3.47 -21.19
C LEU A 375 5.61 2.43 -20.86
N ALA A 376 6.56 2.20 -21.78
CA ALA A 376 7.60 1.19 -21.61
C ALA A 376 8.51 1.44 -20.38
N LEU A 377 8.67 2.69 -19.96
CA LEU A 377 9.48 3.05 -18.79
C LEU A 377 8.66 3.17 -17.51
N ALA A 378 7.35 3.42 -17.61
CA ALA A 378 6.51 3.68 -16.47
C ALA A 378 6.24 2.41 -15.65
N ASN A 379 6.25 2.57 -14.33
CA ASN A 379 5.85 1.56 -13.35
C ASN A 379 4.90 2.15 -12.29
N GLY A 380 4.31 3.31 -12.57
CA GLY A 380 3.36 3.98 -11.71
C GLY A 380 2.33 4.78 -12.50
N ILE A 381 1.15 4.95 -11.91
CA ILE A 381 0.08 5.80 -12.42
C ILE A 381 -0.35 6.78 -11.32
N ILE A 382 -0.07 8.06 -11.51
CA ILE A 382 -0.58 9.13 -10.64
C ILE A 382 -2.00 9.50 -11.06
N ILE A 383 -2.95 9.45 -10.14
CA ILE A 383 -4.31 9.92 -10.38
C ILE A 383 -4.47 11.27 -9.71
N LEU A 384 -4.60 12.31 -10.52
CA LEU A 384 -4.80 13.69 -10.10
C LEU A 384 -6.29 14.04 -10.23
N PRO A 385 -7.04 14.12 -9.12
CA PRO A 385 -8.49 14.33 -9.15
C PRO A 385 -8.90 15.63 -9.86
N ARG A 386 -10.11 15.64 -10.41
CA ARG A 386 -10.72 16.88 -10.91
C ARG A 386 -10.71 17.97 -9.84
N GLY A 387 -10.33 19.18 -10.23
CA GLY A 387 -10.20 20.34 -9.34
C GLY A 387 -8.80 20.52 -8.76
N SER A 388 -7.89 19.55 -8.91
CA SER A 388 -6.50 19.72 -8.49
C SER A 388 -5.74 20.73 -9.35
N GLY A 389 -4.84 21.48 -8.70
CA GLY A 389 -3.89 22.37 -9.37
C GLY A 389 -2.84 21.62 -10.21
N PRO A 390 -1.94 22.34 -10.89
CA PRO A 390 -0.74 21.73 -11.47
C PRO A 390 0.13 21.09 -10.37
N LEU A 391 0.97 20.13 -10.75
CA LEU A 391 1.97 19.54 -9.86
C LEU A 391 3.30 20.27 -10.06
N ALA A 392 3.86 20.84 -9.01
CA ALA A 392 5.21 21.37 -9.01
C ALA A 392 6.24 20.28 -8.72
N ARG A 393 7.51 20.56 -9.03
CA ARG A 393 8.63 19.74 -8.56
C ARG A 393 8.66 19.78 -7.02
N GLY A 394 8.82 18.61 -6.41
CA GLY A 394 8.80 18.43 -4.96
C GLY A 394 7.41 18.16 -4.38
N ASP A 395 6.33 18.31 -5.17
CA ASP A 395 4.97 18.03 -4.69
C ASP A 395 4.80 16.56 -4.35
N ARG A 396 4.00 16.30 -3.31
CA ARG A 396 3.60 14.95 -2.94
C ARG A 396 2.32 14.55 -3.66
N ALA A 397 2.29 13.32 -4.15
CA ALA A 397 1.12 12.72 -4.78
C ALA A 397 1.01 11.24 -4.40
N TRP A 398 -0.02 10.57 -4.90
CA TRP A 398 -0.21 9.13 -4.79
C TRP A 398 -0.14 8.49 -6.18
N ALA A 399 0.57 7.38 -6.28
CA ALA A 399 0.70 6.61 -7.50
C ALA A 399 0.27 5.16 -7.28
N LEU A 400 -0.56 4.63 -8.18
CA LEU A 400 -0.77 3.19 -8.28
C LEU A 400 0.51 2.57 -8.83
N ARG A 401 1.14 1.68 -8.06
CA ARG A 401 2.39 1.04 -8.46
C ARG A 401 2.12 -0.16 -9.35
N THR A 402 2.40 -0.07 -10.64
CA THR A 402 1.96 -1.04 -11.65
C THR A 402 2.81 -2.30 -11.73
N ASP A 403 4.02 -2.28 -11.17
CA ASP A 403 4.95 -3.41 -11.10
C ASP A 403 4.81 -4.25 -9.82
N TRP A 404 3.88 -3.88 -8.92
CA TRP A 404 3.60 -4.60 -7.68
C TRP A 404 2.29 -5.41 -7.76
N PRO A 405 2.16 -6.50 -6.98
CA PRO A 405 0.94 -7.29 -6.94
C PRO A 405 -0.23 -6.50 -6.33
N GLU A 406 -1.45 -6.95 -6.58
CA GLU A 406 -2.65 -6.36 -5.97
C GLU A 406 -2.75 -6.66 -4.47
N GLU A 407 -3.14 -5.66 -3.68
CA GLU A 407 -3.22 -5.73 -2.21
C GLU A 407 -4.57 -5.24 -1.65
N GLY A 408 -5.33 -4.46 -2.44
CA GLY A 408 -6.60 -3.85 -2.01
C GLY A 408 -7.82 -4.36 -2.77
N GLU A 409 -9.00 -4.27 -2.16
CA GLU A 409 -10.28 -4.61 -2.82
C GLU A 409 -10.97 -3.39 -3.46
N THR A 410 -10.68 -2.19 -2.93
CA THR A 410 -11.26 -0.91 -3.37
C THR A 410 -10.16 0.04 -3.82
N LEU A 411 -10.49 0.88 -4.81
CA LEU A 411 -9.63 1.97 -5.23
C LEU A 411 -10.05 3.24 -4.50
N GLU A 412 -9.24 3.65 -3.52
CA GLU A 412 -9.43 4.89 -2.79
C GLU A 412 -8.23 5.79 -3.01
N ILE A 413 -8.41 6.94 -3.66
CA ILE A 413 -7.34 7.90 -3.87
C ILE A 413 -7.36 8.83 -2.65
N PRO A 414 -6.35 8.79 -1.77
CA PRO A 414 -6.27 9.76 -0.69
C PRO A 414 -6.19 11.16 -1.33
N GLN A 415 -6.90 12.13 -0.75
CA GLN A 415 -6.86 13.48 -1.31
C GLN A 415 -5.39 13.94 -1.38
N ALA A 416 -4.95 14.28 -2.60
CA ALA A 416 -3.68 14.93 -2.81
C ALA A 416 -3.70 16.21 -1.98
N SER A 417 -2.89 16.25 -0.92
CA SER A 417 -2.76 17.44 -0.09
C SER A 417 -2.29 18.57 -1.01
N PRO A 418 -3.06 19.66 -1.20
CA PRO A 418 -2.63 20.76 -2.04
C PRO A 418 -1.31 21.30 -1.48
N ALA A 419 -0.33 21.46 -2.35
CA ALA A 419 1.04 21.84 -2.02
C ALA A 419 1.13 23.01 -1.03
N ALA A 420 1.62 22.72 0.18
CA ALA A 420 2.67 23.45 0.91
C ALA A 420 2.89 22.81 2.29
N GLY A 421 4.03 22.15 2.50
CA GLY A 421 4.53 21.78 3.83
C GLY A 421 3.99 20.48 4.43
N GLY A 422 4.79 19.42 4.37
CA GLY A 422 4.51 18.18 5.09
C GLY A 422 4.54 18.38 6.61
N GLY A 423 3.50 17.90 7.28
CA GLY A 423 3.37 17.93 8.73
C GLY A 423 2.02 18.51 9.19
N PRO A 424 1.70 18.44 10.48
CA PRO A 424 0.64 19.25 11.06
C PRO A 424 0.86 20.73 10.70
N PRO A 425 -0.22 21.53 10.51
CA PRO A 425 -0.09 22.94 10.20
C PRO A 425 0.82 23.64 11.21
N ALA A 426 1.58 24.65 10.74
CA ALA A 426 2.51 25.40 11.57
C ALA A 426 2.26 26.91 11.44
N VAL A 427 2.44 27.64 12.53
CA VAL A 427 2.28 29.10 12.57
C VAL A 427 3.41 29.75 13.36
N SER A 428 3.94 30.85 12.82
CA SER A 428 4.99 31.64 13.46
C SER A 428 4.41 32.75 14.34
N ILE A 429 4.82 32.81 15.60
CA ILE A 429 4.58 33.93 16.52
C ILE A 429 5.80 34.86 16.46
N VAL A 430 5.59 36.07 15.96
CA VAL A 430 6.64 37.06 15.70
C VAL A 430 6.38 38.36 16.45
N GLY A 431 7.40 39.19 16.62
CA GLY A 431 7.33 40.46 17.37
C GLY A 431 8.71 40.91 17.85
N HIS A 432 8.80 42.09 18.47
CA HIS A 432 10.05 42.59 19.07
C HIS A 432 10.50 41.73 20.27
N ALA A 433 11.72 41.94 20.76
CA ALA A 433 12.16 41.30 22.01
C ALA A 433 11.23 41.74 23.16
N GLU A 434 10.99 40.86 24.14
CA GLU A 434 10.24 41.18 25.38
C GLU A 434 8.75 41.56 25.25
N VAL A 435 8.16 41.55 24.05
CA VAL A 435 6.73 41.85 23.84
C VAL A 435 5.74 40.74 24.28
N GLY A 436 6.23 39.66 24.89
CA GLY A 436 5.38 38.58 25.42
C GLY A 436 5.07 37.42 24.46
N LYS A 437 5.87 37.21 23.39
CA LYS A 437 5.73 36.07 22.45
C LYS A 437 5.71 34.71 23.15
N THR A 438 6.67 34.46 24.04
CA THR A 438 6.74 33.23 24.83
C THR A 438 5.48 33.03 25.67
N THR A 439 5.01 34.08 26.32
CA THR A 439 3.79 34.07 27.15
C THR A 439 2.54 33.73 26.32
N LEU A 440 2.46 34.25 25.08
CA LEU A 440 1.39 33.91 24.15
C LEU A 440 1.46 32.43 23.73
N VAL A 441 2.64 31.93 23.36
CA VAL A 441 2.85 30.52 22.99
C VAL A 441 2.46 29.60 24.15
N GLU A 442 2.91 29.89 25.38
CA GLU A 442 2.55 29.13 26.58
C GLU A 442 1.04 29.16 26.87
N GLY A 443 0.40 30.31 26.67
CA GLY A 443 -1.05 30.46 26.77
C GLY A 443 -1.80 29.57 25.78
N LEU A 444 -1.40 29.61 24.50
CA LEU A 444 -1.98 28.79 23.43
C LEU A 444 -1.77 27.29 23.67
N LEU A 445 -0.57 26.87 24.07
CA LEU A 445 -0.27 25.45 24.37
C LEU A 445 -1.17 24.90 25.48
N ARG A 446 -1.43 25.68 26.55
CA ARG A 446 -2.35 25.27 27.63
C ARG A 446 -3.78 25.09 27.12
N HIS A 447 -4.28 26.01 26.30
CA HIS A 447 -5.64 25.94 25.74
C HIS A 447 -5.78 24.82 24.68
N LEU A 448 -4.73 24.54 23.91
CA LEU A 448 -4.66 23.41 22.98
C LEU A 448 -4.72 22.07 23.73
N ALA A 449 -3.93 21.93 24.80
CA ALA A 449 -3.93 20.74 25.64
C ALA A 449 -5.29 20.49 26.31
N ALA A 450 -5.95 21.54 26.81
CA ALA A 450 -7.30 21.44 27.38
C ALA A 450 -8.35 20.94 26.38
N ARG A 451 -8.12 21.13 25.07
CA ARG A 451 -8.97 20.65 23.96
C ARG A 451 -8.55 19.31 23.39
N GLY A 452 -7.53 18.66 23.96
CA GLY A 452 -6.98 17.41 23.44
C GLY A 452 -6.25 17.55 22.09
N VAL A 453 -5.86 18.78 21.71
CA VAL A 453 -5.06 19.06 20.51
C VAL A 453 -3.58 18.94 20.89
N ARG A 454 -2.84 18.07 20.20
CA ARG A 454 -1.42 17.82 20.51
C ARG A 454 -0.54 18.80 19.78
N ALA A 455 0.04 19.75 20.50
CA ALA A 455 0.87 20.79 19.90
C ALA A 455 2.36 20.53 20.12
N ALA A 456 3.18 20.87 19.13
CA ALA A 456 4.63 20.98 19.28
C ALA A 456 5.04 22.46 19.24
N ALA A 457 6.19 22.79 19.83
CA ALA A 457 6.69 24.16 19.83
C ALA A 457 8.16 24.21 19.38
N VAL A 458 8.49 25.24 18.60
CA VAL A 458 9.85 25.60 18.21
C VAL A 458 10.15 26.97 18.77
N LYS A 459 11.32 27.14 19.39
CA LYS A 459 11.81 28.46 19.80
C LYS A 459 13.10 28.78 19.05
N HIS A 460 13.06 29.82 18.22
CA HIS A 460 14.23 30.30 17.50
C HIS A 460 15.00 31.31 18.36
N ALA A 461 16.28 31.03 18.63
CA ALA A 461 17.17 31.95 19.32
C ALA A 461 18.07 32.65 18.30
N SER A 462 18.03 33.98 18.24
CA SER A 462 18.86 34.78 17.31
C SER A 462 20.33 34.94 17.75
N HIS A 463 20.70 34.36 18.89
CA HIS A 463 22.07 34.32 19.41
C HIS A 463 22.40 32.87 19.81
N GLY A 464 23.66 32.47 19.66
CA GLY A 464 24.13 31.11 19.92
C GLY A 464 23.63 30.57 21.25
N PHE A 465 23.03 29.39 21.23
CA PHE A 465 22.50 28.70 22.40
C PHE A 465 23.51 27.66 22.88
N ASP A 466 24.06 27.85 24.08
CA ASP A 466 24.84 26.82 24.76
C ASP A 466 23.87 25.92 25.54
N ALA A 467 23.47 24.82 24.91
CA ALA A 467 22.69 23.78 25.56
C ALA A 467 23.59 23.12 26.62
N GLN A 468 23.65 23.70 27.81
CA GLN A 468 24.50 23.18 28.88
C GLN A 468 24.14 21.71 29.18
N VAL A 469 25.07 20.87 28.71
CA VAL A 469 25.38 19.48 29.02
C VAL A 469 24.51 18.41 28.34
N PRO A 470 25.14 17.66 27.42
CA PRO A 470 25.18 16.21 27.61
C PRO A 470 26.61 15.67 27.58
N GLN A 471 26.89 14.83 28.59
CA GLN A 471 27.99 13.89 28.85
C GLN A 471 29.26 13.91 27.99
N LYS A 472 30.41 13.71 28.67
CA LYS A 472 31.77 13.63 28.10
C LYS A 472 31.87 12.75 26.84
N ASP A 473 31.02 11.73 26.72
CA ASP A 473 31.07 10.74 25.64
C ASP A 473 30.33 11.19 24.35
N SER A 474 29.20 11.90 24.43
CA SER A 474 28.52 12.43 23.23
C SER A 474 29.33 13.53 22.54
N ALA A 475 30.04 14.35 23.33
CA ALA A 475 31.01 15.32 22.81
C ALA A 475 32.22 14.63 22.13
N ARG A 476 32.62 13.45 22.62
CA ARG A 476 33.68 12.63 21.98
C ARG A 476 33.22 12.05 20.64
N LEU A 477 31.99 11.54 20.56
CA LEU A 477 31.41 11.04 19.30
C LEU A 477 31.36 12.13 18.21
N ARG A 478 31.04 13.36 18.59
CA ARG A 478 31.08 14.52 17.69
C ARG A 478 32.48 14.84 17.19
N ARG A 479 33.46 14.92 18.11
CA ARG A 479 34.87 15.14 17.73
C ARG A 479 35.44 14.01 16.87
N ALA A 480 34.83 12.83 16.90
CA ALA A 480 35.17 11.70 16.05
C ALA A 480 34.51 11.74 14.65
N GLY A 481 33.73 12.79 14.34
CA GLY A 481 33.14 13.02 13.01
C GLY A 481 31.68 12.60 12.85
N ALA A 482 30.95 12.36 13.95
CA ALA A 482 29.51 12.09 13.85
C ALA A 482 28.75 13.36 13.44
N GLU A 483 28.07 13.33 12.28
CA GLU A 483 27.24 14.42 11.75
C GLU A 483 26.02 14.74 12.63
N GLY A 484 25.54 13.73 13.38
CA GLY A 484 24.48 13.88 14.37
C GLY A 484 24.68 12.91 15.54
N VAL A 485 24.28 13.33 16.74
CA VAL A 485 24.37 12.51 17.96
C VAL A 485 23.04 12.51 18.71
N ALA A 486 22.52 11.31 18.97
CA ALA A 486 21.35 11.09 19.80
C ALA A 486 21.75 10.62 21.20
N VAL A 487 21.13 11.18 22.24
CA VAL A 487 21.18 10.68 23.62
C VAL A 487 19.80 10.18 24.00
N VAL A 488 19.69 8.90 24.39
CA VAL A 488 18.41 8.22 24.64
C VAL A 488 18.39 7.61 26.04
N GLY A 489 17.30 7.81 26.78
CA GLY A 489 17.07 7.17 28.07
C GLY A 489 15.57 7.07 28.41
N PRO A 490 15.19 6.48 29.56
CA PRO A 490 13.79 6.27 29.95
C PRO A 490 12.94 7.54 30.03
N GLY A 491 13.57 8.71 30.16
CA GLY A 491 12.91 10.02 30.23
C GLY A 491 12.84 10.80 28.92
N GLY A 492 13.42 10.28 27.82
CA GLY A 492 13.33 10.95 26.52
C GLY A 492 14.55 10.80 25.62
N LEU A 493 14.52 11.58 24.53
CA LEU A 493 15.53 11.63 23.49
C LEU A 493 15.98 13.08 23.29
N LEU A 494 17.29 13.28 23.24
CA LEU A 494 17.92 14.52 22.81
C LEU A 494 18.68 14.24 21.50
N TRP A 495 18.30 14.93 20.43
CA TRP A 495 19.03 14.90 19.15
C TRP A 495 19.86 16.17 19.01
N MET A 496 21.11 16.03 18.58
CA MET A 496 22.00 17.16 18.40
C MET A 496 22.74 17.05 17.07
N GLU A 497 22.67 18.10 16.25
CA GLU A 497 23.25 18.19 14.90
C GLU A 497 24.14 19.43 14.80
N GLU A 498 25.01 19.49 13.79
CA GLU A 498 25.87 20.65 13.51
C GLU A 498 25.19 21.60 12.50
N GLY A 499 25.19 22.90 12.81
CA GLY A 499 24.53 23.92 11.99
C GLY A 499 23.08 24.21 12.39
N GLU A 500 22.50 25.25 11.78
CA GLU A 500 21.09 25.60 11.95
C GLU A 500 20.26 24.79 10.94
N PRO A 501 19.39 23.85 11.38
CA PRO A 501 18.58 23.07 10.46
C PRO A 501 17.59 24.00 9.75
N ALA A 502 17.31 23.74 8.47
CA ALA A 502 16.29 24.49 7.77
C ALA A 502 14.94 24.30 8.46
N LEU A 503 14.13 25.36 8.55
CA LEU A 503 12.80 25.30 9.17
C LEU A 503 11.94 24.16 8.61
N ALA A 504 12.06 23.87 7.30
CA ALA A 504 11.34 22.77 6.65
C ALA A 504 11.70 21.39 7.24
N ASP A 505 12.97 21.15 7.56
CA ASP A 505 13.45 19.89 8.12
C ASP A 505 13.01 19.72 9.58
N LEU A 506 13.03 20.81 10.34
CA LEU A 506 12.52 20.83 11.72
C LEU A 506 11.02 20.56 11.78
N LEU A 507 10.24 21.16 10.87
CA LEU A 507 8.80 20.92 10.75
C LEU A 507 8.51 19.48 10.33
N ALA A 508 9.29 18.91 9.40
CA ALA A 508 9.17 17.51 9.01
C ALA A 508 9.48 16.55 10.17
N PHE A 509 10.53 16.83 10.95
CA PHE A 509 10.90 16.05 12.13
C PHE A 509 9.80 16.08 13.20
N LEU A 510 9.27 17.26 13.53
CA LEU A 510 8.16 17.39 14.48
C LEU A 510 6.87 16.76 13.95
N GLY A 511 6.61 16.89 12.65
CA GLY A 511 5.45 16.33 11.99
C GLY A 511 5.47 14.81 11.81
N SER A 512 6.62 14.17 11.97
CA SER A 512 6.73 12.70 12.04
C SER A 512 6.18 12.12 13.35
N ARG A 513 5.94 12.97 14.36
CA ARG A 513 5.37 12.59 15.66
C ARG A 513 3.86 12.86 15.70
N PRO A 514 3.13 12.27 16.67
CA PRO A 514 1.69 12.49 16.81
C PRO A 514 1.40 13.93 17.28
N CYS A 515 1.36 14.87 16.33
CA CYS A 515 1.14 16.30 16.54
C CYS A 515 0.09 16.80 15.55
N ASP A 516 -0.75 17.73 16.01
CA ASP A 516 -1.89 18.28 15.28
C ASP A 516 -1.68 19.77 14.90
N LEU A 517 -0.75 20.49 15.57
CA LEU A 517 -0.37 21.89 15.29
C LEU A 517 1.05 22.20 15.80
N ILE A 518 1.85 22.95 15.04
CA ILE A 518 3.19 23.41 15.46
C ILE A 518 3.18 24.93 15.68
N LEU A 519 3.58 25.38 16.87
CA LEU A 519 3.78 26.80 17.18
C LEU A 519 5.27 27.14 17.07
N VAL A 520 5.62 28.13 16.26
CA VAL A 520 7.01 28.54 16.04
C VAL A 520 7.21 29.94 16.60
N GLU A 521 7.92 30.09 17.71
CA GLU A 521 8.36 31.39 18.21
C GLU A 521 9.57 31.86 17.39
N GLY A 522 9.39 32.85 16.51
CA GLY A 522 10.43 33.39 15.63
C GLY A 522 10.26 33.07 14.15
N TYR A 523 11.37 33.00 13.40
CA TYR A 523 11.40 32.87 11.93
C TYR A 523 10.63 33.97 11.17
N LYS A 524 10.97 35.24 11.44
CA LYS A 524 10.30 36.41 10.85
C LYS A 524 10.30 36.40 9.31
N GLU A 525 11.40 35.99 8.71
CA GLU A 525 11.58 35.92 7.25
C GLU A 525 11.12 34.57 6.63
N GLY A 526 10.59 33.65 7.46
CA GLY A 526 10.22 32.30 7.02
C GLY A 526 8.90 32.24 6.24
N PRO A 527 8.60 31.12 5.55
CA PRO A 527 7.43 30.98 4.69
C PRO A 527 6.11 30.70 5.44
N LEU A 528 6.15 30.50 6.77
CA LEU A 528 4.97 30.16 7.57
C LEU A 528 3.96 31.33 7.68
N PRO A 529 2.67 31.05 7.88
CA PRO A 529 1.70 32.02 8.38
C PRO A 529 2.16 32.64 9.69
N LYS A 530 1.87 33.93 9.92
CA LYS A 530 2.42 34.71 11.04
C LYS A 530 1.33 35.36 11.88
N VAL A 531 1.51 35.29 13.19
CA VAL A 531 0.81 36.12 14.18
C VAL A 531 1.82 37.10 14.76
N GLU A 532 1.56 38.39 14.61
CA GLU A 532 2.43 39.44 15.14
C GLU A 532 1.98 39.89 16.52
N VAL A 533 2.90 39.95 17.48
CA VAL A 533 2.67 40.42 18.85
C VAL A 533 3.29 41.80 19.01
N LEU A 534 2.47 42.78 19.39
CA LEU A 534 2.84 44.18 19.53
C LEU A 534 2.99 44.58 21.01
N GLY A 535 4.05 45.35 21.31
CA GLY A 535 4.24 46.02 22.59
C GLY A 535 3.40 47.30 22.73
N ALA A 536 3.44 47.90 23.91
CA ALA A 536 2.73 49.16 24.17
C ALA A 536 3.36 50.30 23.37
N GLY A 537 2.59 50.91 22.47
CA GLY A 537 3.08 51.98 21.58
C GLY A 537 3.75 51.51 20.29
N ASP A 538 3.82 50.19 20.04
CA ASP A 538 4.33 49.65 18.79
C ASP A 538 3.30 49.84 17.66
N ALA A 539 3.73 50.39 16.53
CA ALA A 539 2.96 50.31 15.30
C ALA A 539 3.19 48.93 14.64
N PRO A 540 2.16 48.31 14.03
CA PRO A 540 2.36 47.09 13.25
C PRO A 540 3.41 47.33 12.17
N ALA A 541 4.31 46.37 11.93
CA ALA A 541 5.33 46.50 10.91
C ALA A 541 4.67 46.53 9.52
N LEU A 542 4.42 47.73 9.01
CA LEU A 542 3.78 48.00 7.73
C LEU A 542 4.77 47.82 6.56
N THR A 543 5.14 46.58 6.24
CA THR A 543 5.51 46.09 4.88
C THR A 543 5.67 44.56 4.91
N PRO A 544 5.33 43.83 3.83
CA PRO A 544 4.57 42.58 3.93
C PRO A 544 5.46 41.44 4.39
N ALA A 545 5.37 41.08 5.68
CA ALA A 545 5.70 39.72 6.06
C ALA A 545 4.72 38.81 5.30
N ARG A 546 5.18 38.19 4.20
CA ARG A 546 4.35 37.24 3.43
C ARG A 546 3.70 36.28 4.42
N GLY A 547 2.36 36.26 4.46
CA GLY A 547 1.59 35.37 5.33
C GLY A 547 1.22 35.91 6.72
N LEU A 548 1.20 37.22 7.00
CA LEU A 548 0.55 37.75 8.21
C LEU A 548 -0.94 37.39 8.22
N ILE A 549 -1.41 36.72 9.28
CA ILE A 549 -2.79 36.24 9.42
C ILE A 549 -3.53 36.81 10.64
N ALA A 550 -2.83 37.31 11.66
CA ALA A 550 -3.43 37.96 12.83
C ALA A 550 -2.44 38.88 13.57
N VAL A 551 -2.98 39.83 14.33
CA VAL A 551 -2.22 40.73 15.22
C VAL A 551 -2.71 40.57 16.66
N VAL A 552 -1.80 40.53 17.63
CA VAL A 552 -2.09 40.44 19.07
C VAL A 552 -1.49 41.65 19.79
N ALA A 553 -2.31 42.39 20.53
CA ALA A 553 -1.88 43.58 21.26
C ALA A 553 -2.56 43.70 22.64
N ARG A 554 -1.99 44.47 23.56
CA ARG A 554 -2.58 44.73 24.89
C ARG A 554 -3.82 45.63 24.83
N GLU A 555 -3.90 46.50 23.84
CA GLU A 555 -5.03 47.39 23.60
C GLU A 555 -5.83 46.88 22.39
N ALA A 556 -7.16 47.08 22.42
CA ALA A 556 -7.97 46.78 21.23
C ALA A 556 -7.50 47.68 20.09
N GLY A 557 -7.42 47.16 18.86
CA GLY A 557 -7.06 47.93 17.67
C GLY A 557 -7.95 49.17 17.48
N PRO A 558 -7.60 50.09 16.56
CA PRO A 558 -8.30 51.36 16.40
C PRO A 558 -9.83 51.15 16.30
N ALA A 559 -10.57 51.85 17.15
CA ALA A 559 -12.01 51.66 17.31
C ALA A 559 -12.75 51.94 15.98
N GLY A 560 -13.43 50.91 15.46
CA GLY A 560 -14.28 51.00 14.27
C GLY A 560 -13.72 50.29 13.05
N GLY A 561 -13.84 48.95 13.00
CA GLY A 561 -14.08 48.14 11.79
C GLY A 561 -13.11 48.17 10.59
N ALA A 562 -12.12 49.07 10.55
CA ALA A 562 -11.15 49.17 9.48
C ALA A 562 -9.76 49.37 10.08
N ALA A 563 -9.04 48.27 10.27
CA ALA A 563 -7.64 48.31 10.68
C ALA A 563 -6.76 48.74 9.48
N PRO A 564 -5.66 49.49 9.70
CA PRO A 564 -4.78 50.04 8.64
C PRO A 564 -3.93 48.98 7.89
N THR A 565 -4.36 47.71 7.88
CA THR A 565 -3.67 46.56 7.28
C THR A 565 -4.65 45.59 6.62
N GLY A 566 -5.31 46.00 5.53
CA GLY A 566 -5.87 45.08 4.51
C GLY A 566 -6.85 43.98 4.97
N GLY A 567 -7.51 44.10 6.12
CA GLY A 567 -8.49 43.11 6.63
C GLY A 567 -7.95 42.02 7.56
N VAL A 568 -6.73 42.15 8.09
CA VAL A 568 -6.15 41.21 9.07
C VAL A 568 -6.82 41.37 10.45
N PRO A 569 -7.29 40.29 11.12
CA PRO A 569 -7.95 40.35 12.42
C PRO A 569 -7.00 40.71 13.58
N TRP A 570 -7.54 41.45 14.55
CA TRP A 570 -6.85 41.86 15.78
C TRP A 570 -7.43 41.15 16.99
N PHE A 571 -6.56 40.63 17.85
CA PHE A 571 -6.93 39.97 19.11
C PHE A 571 -6.29 40.71 20.28
N ARG A 572 -7.01 40.80 21.39
CA ARG A 572 -6.41 41.27 22.64
C ARG A 572 -5.52 40.18 23.21
N ALA A 573 -4.44 40.57 23.89
CA ALA A 573 -3.50 39.62 24.51
C ALA A 573 -4.16 38.71 25.58
N ASP A 574 -5.31 39.10 26.14
CA ASP A 574 -6.12 38.32 27.07
C ASP A 574 -7.17 37.42 26.38
N ASP A 575 -7.46 37.62 25.09
CA ASP A 575 -8.39 36.81 24.29
C ASP A 575 -7.68 35.64 23.58
N LEU A 576 -7.11 34.74 24.39
CA LEU A 576 -6.44 33.54 23.88
C LEU A 576 -7.41 32.56 23.21
N GLU A 577 -8.67 32.56 23.65
CA GLU A 577 -9.71 31.68 23.16
C GLU A 577 -10.17 32.07 21.75
N GLY A 578 -10.47 33.35 21.53
CA GLY A 578 -10.81 33.88 20.22
C GLY A 578 -9.67 33.70 19.21
N LEU A 579 -8.42 33.98 19.63
CA LEU A 579 -7.23 33.75 18.80
C LEU A 579 -7.08 32.26 18.45
N LEU A 580 -7.28 31.36 19.40
CA LEU A 580 -7.15 29.93 19.16
C LEU A 580 -8.21 29.41 18.19
N VAL A 581 -9.48 29.77 18.37
CA VAL A 581 -10.57 29.38 17.47
C VAL A 581 -10.28 29.85 16.05
N PHE A 582 -9.79 31.09 15.91
CA PHE A 582 -9.33 31.61 14.63
C PHE A 582 -8.21 30.75 14.03
N LEU A 583 -7.15 30.46 14.79
CA LEU A 583 -6.00 29.69 14.30
C LEU A 583 -6.39 28.26 13.88
N LEU A 584 -7.19 27.55 14.68
CA LEU A 584 -7.65 26.19 14.36
C LEU A 584 -8.47 26.18 13.07
N THR A 585 -9.34 27.16 12.88
CA THR A 585 -10.19 27.30 11.69
C THR A 585 -9.37 27.69 10.46
N HIS A 586 -8.54 28.72 10.59
CA HIS A 586 -7.76 29.30 9.51
C HIS A 586 -6.69 28.33 8.99
N LEU A 587 -6.07 27.56 9.89
CA LEU A 587 -5.06 26.55 9.57
C LEU A 587 -5.66 25.17 9.27
N ARG A 588 -7.00 25.04 9.33
CA ARG A 588 -7.75 23.79 9.08
C ARG A 588 -7.25 22.62 9.94
N VAL A 589 -6.97 22.87 11.22
CA VAL A 589 -6.57 21.83 12.17
C VAL A 589 -7.73 20.82 12.31
N PRO A 590 -7.49 19.50 12.14
CA PRO A 590 -8.54 18.50 12.22
C PRO A 590 -9.28 18.54 13.56
N SER A 591 -10.61 18.64 13.52
CA SER A 591 -11.44 18.51 14.72
C SER A 591 -11.49 17.05 15.14
N ARG A 592 -10.83 16.71 16.26
CA ARG A 592 -11.05 15.41 16.89
C ARG A 592 -12.38 15.46 17.63
N THR A 593 -13.41 14.86 17.05
CA THR A 593 -14.62 14.51 17.80
C THR A 593 -14.18 13.53 18.89
N VAL A 594 -14.14 13.98 20.14
CA VAL A 594 -13.85 13.11 21.27
C VAL A 594 -15.07 12.21 21.45
N SER A 595 -15.02 11.00 20.90
CA SER A 595 -15.85 9.91 21.41
C SER A 595 -15.33 9.61 22.80
N ARG A 596 -16.07 10.02 23.83
CA ARG A 596 -15.98 9.37 25.14
C ARG A 596 -16.73 8.05 25.11
#